data_AF-A0AAE1GBA7-F1
#
_entry.id   AF-A0AAE1GBA7-F1
#
_cell.length_a   1.000
_cell.length_b   1.000
_cell.length_c   1.000
_cell.angle_alpha   90.00
_cell.angle_beta   90.00
_cell.angle_gamma   90.00
#
_symmetry.space_group_name_H-M   'P 1'
#
loop_
_entity.id
_entity.type
_entity.pdbx_description
1 polymer ?
#
loop_
_entity_poly.entity_id
_entity_poly.type
_entity_poly.pdbx_seq_one_letter_code
_entity_poly.pdbx_strand_id
1 'polypeptide(L)'
;MDIITDQMKERIATLESRVGDLVKNLEFTQAEVHDLKAENKTLQKSNRENRTLIDEYKARVEDLEQRLNYQEDYNRRLNLRFSGVQELSASETWEETATLVQKLIEDKLQLPSMSLERAHRVGPVDPSRPRTVVARFEKKQLFEMREN
;
A
#
# COMPACT_ATOMS: atom_id res chain seq x y z
N MET A 1 13.20 58.07 65.51
CA MET A 1 12.05 57.41 64.86
C MET A 1 12.05 57.65 63.35
N ASP A 2 12.45 58.84 62.86
CA ASP A 2 12.35 59.19 61.44
C ASP A 2 13.17 58.35 60.46
N ILE A 3 14.41 57.97 60.83
CA ILE A 3 15.28 57.14 59.95
C ILE A 3 14.66 55.77 59.63
N ILE A 4 14.04 55.13 60.64
CA ILE A 4 13.40 53.82 60.46
C ILE A 4 12.16 53.96 59.58
N THR A 5 11.38 55.04 59.78
CA THR A 5 10.21 55.35 58.98
C THR A 5 10.57 55.58 57.51
N ASP A 6 11.68 56.28 57.24
CA ASP A 6 12.11 56.57 55.86
C ASP A 6 12.69 55.32 55.16
N GLN A 7 13.45 54.48 55.87
CA GLN A 7 13.87 53.16 55.36
C GLN A 7 12.67 52.25 55.07
N MET A 8 11.63 52.28 55.91
CA MET A 8 10.40 51.54 55.66
C MET A 8 9.66 52.05 54.41
N LYS A 9 9.57 53.37 54.20
CA LYS A 9 8.97 53.95 52.99
C LYS A 9 9.70 53.52 51.72
N GLU A 10 11.03 53.54 51.72
CA GLU A 10 11.83 53.11 50.58
C GLU A 10 11.61 51.63 50.24
N ARG A 11 11.55 50.77 51.26
CA ARG A 11 11.24 49.34 51.08
C ARG A 11 9.82 49.13 50.56
N ILE A 12 8.84 49.89 51.04
CA ILE A 12 7.46 49.84 50.55
C ILE A 12 7.40 50.23 49.07
N ALA A 13 8.02 51.36 48.69
CA ALA A 13 8.08 51.80 47.30
C ALA A 13 8.75 50.77 46.38
N THR A 14 9.85 50.16 46.85
CA THR A 14 10.53 49.08 46.12
C THR A 14 9.63 47.85 45.95
N LEU A 15 8.89 47.46 47.00
CA LEU A 15 7.95 46.35 46.93
C LEU A 15 6.78 46.64 45.99
N GLU A 16 6.22 47.84 46.02
CA GLU A 16 5.15 48.29 45.11
C GLU A 16 5.61 48.23 43.66
N SER A 17 6.83 48.70 43.36
CA SER A 17 7.41 48.59 42.02
C SER A 17 7.55 47.13 41.58
N ARG A 18 8.10 46.26 42.42
CA ARG A 18 8.28 44.84 42.11
C ARG A 18 6.96 44.12 41.92
N VAL A 19 5.94 44.45 42.71
CA VAL A 19 4.58 43.91 42.55
C VAL A 19 4.00 44.36 41.20
N GLY A 20 4.18 45.62 40.82
CA GLY A 20 3.75 46.13 39.51
C GLY A 20 4.40 45.39 38.34
N ASP A 21 5.71 45.13 38.42
CA ASP A 21 6.43 44.38 37.39
C ASP A 21 5.98 42.91 37.32
N LEU A 22 5.72 42.28 38.47
CA LEU A 22 5.19 40.93 38.53
C LEU A 22 3.80 40.82 37.91
N VAL A 23 2.93 41.82 38.11
CA VAL A 23 1.60 41.85 37.48
C VAL A 23 1.71 41.92 35.96
N LYS A 24 2.57 42.80 35.42
CA LYS A 24 2.78 42.91 33.96
C LYS A 24 3.31 41.62 33.35
N ASN A 25 4.28 40.97 34.02
CA ASN A 25 4.82 39.70 33.56
C ASN A 25 3.76 38.59 33.59
N LEU A 26 2.92 38.57 34.65
CA LEU A 26 1.83 37.61 34.76
C LEU A 26 0.80 37.79 33.64
N GLU A 27 0.41 39.03 33.35
CA GLU A 27 -0.51 39.35 32.24
C GLU A 27 0.06 38.89 30.89
N PHE A 28 1.34 39.16 30.64
CA PHE A 28 2.04 38.73 29.42
C PHE A 28 2.05 37.20 29.30
N THR A 29 2.50 36.49 30.33
CA THR A 29 2.52 35.01 30.32
C THR A 29 1.12 34.43 30.17
N GLN A 30 0.10 35.07 30.75
CA GLN A 30 -1.28 34.60 30.64
C GLN A 30 -1.83 34.74 29.21
N ALA A 31 -1.43 35.79 28.48
CA ALA A 31 -1.73 35.94 27.06
C ALA A 31 -1.05 34.83 26.23
N GLU A 32 0.26 34.58 26.45
CA GLU A 32 0.97 33.49 25.74
C GLU A 32 0.34 32.12 26.02
N VAL A 33 -0.03 31.84 27.27
CA VAL A 33 -0.70 30.59 27.65
C VAL A 33 -2.07 30.46 26.97
N HIS A 34 -2.79 31.57 26.80
CA HIS A 34 -4.06 31.57 26.07
C HIS A 34 -3.85 31.21 24.59
N ASP A 35 -2.85 31.83 23.95
CA ASP A 35 -2.57 31.62 22.53
C ASP A 35 -2.08 30.19 22.26
N LEU A 36 -1.18 29.68 23.10
CA LEU A 36 -0.72 28.28 23.04
C LEU A 36 -1.89 27.29 23.22
N LYS A 37 -2.86 27.59 24.09
CA LYS A 37 -4.06 26.75 24.24
C LYS A 37 -4.93 26.78 22.98
N ALA A 38 -5.04 27.92 22.31
CA ALA A 38 -5.79 28.04 21.06
C ALA A 38 -5.11 27.25 19.94
N GLU A 39 -3.79 27.38 19.79
CA GLU A 39 -3.01 26.61 18.81
C GLU A 39 -3.10 25.10 19.08
N ASN A 40 -2.97 24.68 20.34
CA ASN A 40 -3.07 23.26 20.70
C ASN A 40 -4.44 22.67 20.32
N LYS A 41 -5.53 23.42 20.51
CA LYS A 41 -6.87 22.98 20.06
C LYS A 41 -6.94 22.81 18.55
N THR A 42 -6.35 23.73 17.78
CA THR A 42 -6.30 23.65 16.32
C THR A 42 -5.49 22.43 15.86
N LEU A 43 -4.31 22.21 16.45
CA LEU A 43 -3.46 21.06 16.17
C LEU A 43 -4.17 19.75 16.51
N GLN A 44 -4.87 19.67 17.65
CA GLN A 44 -5.65 18.49 18.02
C GLN A 44 -6.77 18.21 17.00
N LYS A 45 -7.44 19.24 16.49
CA LYS A 45 -8.47 19.09 15.46
C LYS A 45 -7.88 18.55 14.16
N SER A 46 -6.81 19.17 13.66
CA SER A 46 -6.13 18.71 12.45
C SER A 46 -5.60 17.28 12.58
N ASN A 47 -5.06 16.92 13.75
CA ASN A 47 -4.57 15.56 13.99
C ASN A 47 -5.70 14.50 13.97
N ARG A 48 -6.89 14.86 14.46
CA ARG A 48 -8.08 13.98 14.34
C ARG A 48 -8.51 13.82 12.88
N GLU A 49 -8.57 14.91 12.13
CA GLU A 49 -8.93 14.88 10.71
C GLU A 49 -7.94 14.04 9.90
N ASN A 50 -6.63 14.22 10.13
CA ASN A 50 -5.59 13.42 9.50
C ASN A 50 -5.73 11.92 9.84
N ARG A 51 -6.09 11.58 11.09
CA ARG A 51 -6.31 10.19 11.46
C ARG A 51 -7.48 9.57 10.71
N THR A 52 -8.59 10.30 10.56
CA THR A 52 -9.72 9.85 9.77
C THR A 52 -9.33 9.63 8.30
N LEU A 53 -8.59 10.56 7.69
CA LEU A 53 -8.13 10.42 6.30
C LEU A 53 -7.19 9.21 6.13
N ILE A 54 -6.32 8.96 7.11
CA ILE A 54 -5.44 7.78 7.10
C ILE A 54 -6.28 6.49 7.08
N ASP A 55 -7.32 6.41 7.91
CA ASP A 55 -8.17 5.23 7.99
C ASP A 55 -8.99 5.04 6.70
N GLU A 56 -9.49 6.13 6.09
CA GLU A 56 -10.14 6.09 4.77
C GLU A 56 -9.20 5.63 3.66
N TYR A 57 -7.96 6.12 3.64
CA TYR A 57 -6.98 5.69 2.64
C TYR A 57 -6.57 4.24 2.80
N LYS A 58 -6.45 3.73 4.03
CA LYS A 58 -6.19 2.30 4.28
C LYS A 58 -7.31 1.43 3.71
N ALA A 59 -8.56 1.77 4.02
CA ALA A 59 -9.72 1.04 3.50
C ALA A 59 -9.76 1.05 1.96
N ARG A 60 -9.41 2.20 1.35
CA ARG A 60 -9.35 2.30 -0.12
C ARG A 60 -8.21 1.48 -0.72
N VAL A 61 -7.05 1.41 -0.07
CA VAL A 61 -5.94 0.55 -0.51
C VAL A 61 -6.38 -0.92 -0.48
N GLU A 62 -7.00 -1.35 0.61
CA GLU A 62 -7.51 -2.73 0.74
C GLU A 62 -8.54 -3.08 -0.35
N ASP A 63 -9.48 -2.18 -0.66
CA ASP A 63 -10.44 -2.37 -1.78
C ASP A 63 -9.72 -2.52 -3.12
N LEU A 64 -8.75 -1.65 -3.40
CA LEU A 64 -8.01 -1.67 -4.66
C LEU A 64 -7.16 -2.93 -4.80
N GLU A 65 -6.55 -3.42 -3.71
CA GLU A 65 -5.81 -4.68 -3.71
C GLU A 65 -6.72 -5.87 -3.99
N GLN A 66 -7.91 -5.91 -3.39
CA GLN A 66 -8.89 -6.97 -3.65
C GLN A 66 -9.35 -6.97 -5.10
N ARG A 67 -9.61 -5.78 -5.66
CA ARG A 67 -10.02 -5.63 -7.06
C ARG A 67 -8.90 -6.03 -8.03
N LEU A 68 -7.66 -5.67 -7.72
CA LEU A 68 -6.50 -6.07 -8.51
C LEU A 68 -6.32 -7.59 -8.49
N ASN A 69 -6.41 -8.22 -7.33
CA ASN A 69 -6.33 -9.67 -7.21
C ASN A 69 -7.43 -10.37 -8.02
N TYR A 70 -8.67 -9.89 -7.91
CA TYR A 70 -9.78 -10.42 -8.70
C TYR A 70 -9.53 -10.29 -10.22
N GLN A 71 -9.02 -9.15 -10.68
CA GLN A 71 -8.69 -8.93 -12.09
C GLN A 71 -7.55 -9.82 -12.56
N GLU A 72 -6.49 -9.97 -11.77
CA GLU A 72 -5.37 -10.87 -12.08
C GLU A 72 -5.84 -12.33 -12.16
N ASP A 73 -6.63 -12.78 -11.19
CA ASP A 73 -7.19 -14.13 -11.18
C ASP A 73 -8.11 -14.34 -12.39
N TYR A 74 -8.98 -13.39 -12.69
CA TYR A 74 -9.86 -13.47 -13.85
C TYR A 74 -9.06 -13.57 -15.16
N ASN A 75 -8.01 -12.76 -15.31
CA ASN A 75 -7.15 -12.75 -16.50
C ASN A 75 -6.29 -14.00 -16.64
N ARG A 76 -5.90 -14.62 -15.52
CA ARG A 76 -5.03 -15.81 -15.48
C ARG A 76 -5.80 -17.12 -15.33
N ARG A 77 -7.10 -17.11 -15.10
CA ARG A 77 -7.92 -18.31 -14.82
C ARG A 77 -7.80 -19.39 -15.89
N LEU A 78 -7.59 -19.00 -17.14
CA LEU A 78 -7.44 -19.91 -18.28
C LEU A 78 -5.98 -20.11 -18.70
N ASN A 79 -5.02 -19.64 -17.89
CA ASN A 79 -3.61 -19.82 -18.16
C ASN A 79 -3.09 -21.00 -17.35
N LEU A 80 -2.47 -21.97 -18.02
CA LEU A 80 -1.65 -22.98 -17.37
C LEU A 80 -0.17 -22.70 -17.56
N ARG A 81 0.61 -23.11 -16.57
CA ARG A 81 2.06 -22.92 -16.53
C ARG A 81 2.76 -24.27 -16.66
N PHE A 82 3.60 -24.41 -17.68
CA PHE A 82 4.39 -25.62 -17.93
C PHE A 82 5.87 -25.32 -17.70
N SER A 83 6.47 -26.01 -16.74
CA SER A 83 7.89 -25.90 -16.41
C SER A 83 8.64 -27.16 -16.87
N GLY A 84 9.90 -27.02 -17.27
CA GLY A 84 10.74 -28.17 -17.67
C GLY A 84 10.49 -28.68 -19.08
N VAL A 85 9.66 -27.98 -19.88
CA VAL A 85 9.46 -28.31 -21.29
C VAL A 85 10.70 -27.86 -22.07
N GLN A 86 11.41 -28.77 -22.73
CA GLN A 86 12.61 -28.41 -23.49
C GLN A 86 12.27 -27.39 -24.60
N GLU A 87 13.17 -26.43 -24.82
CA GLU A 87 13.02 -25.45 -25.91
C GLU A 87 13.47 -26.09 -27.23
N LEU A 88 12.73 -25.85 -28.31
CA LEU A 88 13.10 -26.37 -29.64
C LEU A 88 14.28 -25.58 -30.21
N SER A 89 14.25 -24.26 -30.02
CA SER A 89 15.33 -23.33 -30.36
C SER A 89 15.23 -22.07 -29.51
N ALA A 90 16.29 -21.27 -29.49
CA ALA A 90 16.28 -19.97 -28.80
C ALA A 90 15.21 -19.00 -29.35
N SER A 91 14.79 -19.21 -30.60
CA SER A 91 13.86 -18.38 -31.35
C SER A 91 12.55 -19.12 -31.70
N GLU A 92 12.11 -20.06 -30.86
CA GLU A 92 10.85 -20.78 -31.10
C GLU A 92 9.66 -19.81 -31.19
N THR A 93 8.78 -20.05 -32.15
CA THR A 93 7.58 -19.23 -32.35
C THR A 93 6.47 -19.60 -31.38
N TRP A 94 5.44 -18.77 -31.31
CA TRP A 94 4.27 -19.03 -30.46
C TRP A 94 3.48 -20.24 -30.96
N GLU A 95 3.44 -20.45 -32.28
CA GLU A 95 2.78 -21.60 -32.92
C GLU A 95 3.52 -22.90 -32.58
N GLU A 96 4.85 -22.92 -32.69
CA GLU A 96 5.67 -24.07 -32.31
C GLU A 96 5.49 -24.42 -30.83
N THR A 97 5.47 -23.41 -29.97
CA THR A 97 5.21 -23.57 -28.53
C THR A 97 3.80 -24.15 -28.29
N ALA A 98 2.79 -23.70 -29.03
CA ALA A 98 1.42 -24.18 -28.90
C ALA A 98 1.29 -25.65 -29.32
N THR A 99 1.89 -26.03 -30.45
CA THR A 99 1.92 -27.43 -30.91
C THR A 99 2.63 -28.33 -29.90
N LEU A 100 3.74 -27.86 -29.32
CA LEU A 100 4.46 -28.59 -28.28
C LEU A 100 3.60 -28.82 -27.03
N VAL A 101 2.85 -27.81 -26.58
CA VAL A 101 1.93 -27.94 -25.44
C VAL A 101 0.78 -28.90 -25.76
N GLN A 102 0.17 -28.82 -26.94
CA GLN A 102 -0.91 -29.74 -27.35
C GLN A 102 -0.44 -31.19 -27.34
N LYS A 103 0.72 -31.44 -27.96
CA LYS A 103 1.33 -32.78 -27.99
C LYS A 103 1.68 -33.27 -26.59
N LEU A 104 2.21 -32.39 -25.73
CA LEU A 104 2.50 -32.75 -24.33
C LEU A 104 1.24 -33.18 -23.57
N ILE A 105 0.13 -32.46 -23.75
CA ILE A 105 -1.16 -32.80 -23.12
C ILE A 105 -1.68 -34.14 -23.64
N GLU A 106 -1.64 -34.36 -24.95
CA GLU A 106 -2.06 -35.61 -25.58
C GLU A 106 -1.20 -36.80 -25.10
N ASP A 107 0.13 -36.66 -25.17
CA ASP A 107 1.08 -37.73 -24.86
C ASP A 107 1.11 -38.08 -23.36
N LYS A 108 1.02 -37.08 -22.47
CA LYS A 108 1.21 -37.27 -21.02
C LYS A 108 -0.09 -37.38 -20.24
N LEU A 109 -1.11 -36.66 -20.66
CA LEU A 109 -2.40 -36.63 -19.96
C LEU A 109 -3.47 -37.45 -20.68
N GLN A 110 -3.21 -37.91 -21.91
CA GLN A 110 -4.16 -38.67 -22.73
C GLN A 110 -5.49 -37.92 -22.93
N LEU A 111 -5.40 -36.58 -22.98
CA LEU A 111 -6.53 -35.70 -23.21
C LEU A 111 -6.57 -35.31 -24.69
N PRO A 112 -7.78 -35.14 -25.26
CA PRO A 112 -7.92 -34.69 -26.64
C PRO A 112 -7.28 -33.31 -26.83
N SER A 113 -6.84 -33.01 -28.05
CA SER A 113 -6.23 -31.73 -28.38
C SER A 113 -7.15 -30.57 -27.98
N MET A 114 -6.71 -29.78 -27.01
CA MET A 114 -7.43 -28.61 -26.52
C MET A 114 -7.12 -27.38 -27.39
N SER A 115 -8.07 -26.44 -27.51
CA SER A 115 -7.83 -25.18 -28.22
C SER A 115 -7.11 -24.16 -27.33
N LEU A 116 -6.00 -23.64 -27.84
CA LEU A 116 -5.22 -22.59 -27.18
C LEU A 116 -5.42 -21.28 -27.92
N GLU A 117 -5.64 -20.22 -27.17
CA GLU A 117 -5.64 -18.85 -27.68
C GLU A 117 -4.20 -18.39 -27.94
N ARG A 118 -3.28 -18.75 -27.04
CA ARG A 118 -1.85 -18.42 -27.15
C ARG A 118 -1.01 -19.34 -26.26
N ALA A 119 0.19 -19.69 -26.70
CA ALA A 119 1.24 -20.25 -25.87
C ALA A 119 2.55 -19.50 -26.12
N HIS A 120 3.28 -19.18 -25.04
CA HIS A 120 4.56 -18.47 -25.16
C HIS A 120 5.46 -18.75 -23.96
N ARG A 121 6.76 -18.62 -24.17
CA ARG A 121 7.77 -18.68 -23.10
C ARG A 121 7.82 -17.38 -22.32
N VAL A 122 8.03 -17.51 -21.02
CA VAL A 122 8.17 -16.39 -20.08
C VAL A 122 9.47 -16.51 -19.32
N GLY A 123 10.16 -15.39 -19.17
CA GLY A 123 11.43 -15.27 -18.45
C GLY A 123 12.65 -15.16 -19.37
N PRO A 124 13.83 -14.87 -18.80
CA PRO A 124 15.08 -14.79 -19.53
C PRO A 124 15.51 -16.18 -20.05
N VAL A 125 16.27 -16.19 -21.14
CA VAL A 125 16.87 -17.42 -21.67
C VAL A 125 18.00 -17.85 -20.73
N ASP A 126 17.99 -19.11 -20.31
CA ASP A 126 19.00 -19.70 -19.43
C ASP A 126 19.44 -21.06 -20.00
N PRO A 127 20.74 -21.26 -20.32
CA PRO A 127 21.24 -22.54 -20.82
C PRO A 127 21.04 -23.71 -19.86
N SER A 128 20.95 -23.44 -18.55
CA SER A 128 20.80 -24.45 -17.51
C SER A 128 19.35 -24.88 -17.28
N ARG A 129 18.38 -24.07 -17.71
CA ARG A 129 16.96 -24.28 -17.43
C ARG A 129 16.08 -23.79 -18.57
N PRO A 130 15.17 -24.63 -19.10
CA PRO A 130 14.20 -24.16 -20.08
C PRO A 130 13.22 -23.15 -19.46
N ARG A 131 12.85 -22.14 -20.25
CA ARG A 131 11.86 -21.13 -19.89
C ARG A 131 10.50 -21.76 -19.65
N THR A 132 9.74 -21.12 -18.76
CA THR A 132 8.39 -21.58 -18.44
C THR A 132 7.44 -21.22 -19.58
N VAL A 133 6.59 -22.16 -20.02
CA VAL A 133 5.52 -21.85 -20.97
C VAL A 133 4.30 -21.39 -20.19
N VAL A 134 3.69 -20.29 -20.64
CA VAL A 134 2.33 -19.89 -20.25
C VAL A 134 1.42 -20.10 -21.45
N ALA A 135 0.45 -20.99 -21.28
CA ALA A 135 -0.53 -21.36 -22.30
C ALA A 135 -1.92 -20.95 -21.85
N ARG A 136 -2.59 -20.12 -22.66
CA ARG A 136 -3.96 -19.64 -22.44
C ARG A 136 -4.93 -20.44 -23.30
N PHE A 137 -5.96 -20.99 -22.66
CA PHE A 137 -6.97 -21.82 -23.30
C PHE A 137 -8.21 -20.98 -23.65
N GLU A 138 -8.84 -21.26 -24.79
CA GLU A 138 -9.96 -20.44 -25.31
C GLU A 138 -11.26 -20.62 -24.51
N LYS A 139 -11.45 -21.76 -23.86
CA LYS A 139 -12.67 -22.08 -23.12
C LYS A 139 -12.32 -22.60 -21.72
N LYS A 140 -13.18 -22.25 -20.75
CA LYS A 140 -13.52 -23.22 -19.70
C LYS A 140 -14.15 -24.39 -20.46
N GLN A 141 -13.39 -25.44 -20.72
CA GLN A 141 -14.01 -26.74 -20.93
C GLN A 141 -14.65 -27.08 -19.58
N LEU A 142 -15.86 -26.56 -19.36
CA LEU A 142 -16.80 -27.20 -18.46
C LEU A 142 -16.80 -28.65 -18.94
N PHE A 143 -16.29 -29.54 -18.10
CA PHE A 143 -16.56 -30.96 -18.22
C PHE A 143 -18.08 -31.11 -18.11
N GLU A 144 -18.78 -30.86 -19.21
CA GLU A 144 -20.03 -31.54 -19.48
C GLU A 144 -19.62 -32.99 -19.69
N MET A 145 -19.44 -33.71 -18.57
CA MET A 145 -19.63 -35.14 -18.55
C MET A 145 -21.06 -35.35 -19.04
N ARG A 146 -21.18 -35.54 -20.35
CA ARG A 146 -22.36 -36.16 -20.93
C ARG A 146 -22.44 -37.54 -20.31
N GLU A 147 -23.30 -37.68 -19.32
CA GLU A 147 -23.88 -38.97 -18.98
C GLU A 147 -24.44 -39.55 -20.28
N ASN A 148 -23.81 -40.63 -20.73
CA ASN A 148 -24.39 -41.64 -21.61
C ASN A 148 -24.37 -42.95 -20.83
#